data_AF-A0A9X4AUU0-F1
#
_entry.id   AF-A0A9X4AUU0-F1
#
_cell.length_a   1.000
_cell.length_b   1.000
_cell.length_c   1.000
_cell.angle_alpha   90.00
_cell.angle_beta   90.00
_cell.angle_gamma   90.00
#
_symmetry.space_group_name_H-M   'P 1'
#
loop_
_entity.id
_entity.type
_entity.pdbx_description
1 polymer ?
#
loop_
_entity_poly.entity_id
_entity_poly.type
_entity_poly.pdbx_seq_one_letter_code
_entity_poly.pdbx_strand_id
1 'polypeptide(L)'
;MCVVAQDCVDADPCTTDTCIDGVCQNGPRDDDADGFPPLACGGTDCNDLNPKVFPGSPEICTDAADNDCNGVADCSDPACLLAPTCGCVPKPGGESCANGEDDDCDTIVDCFDNDCLGTPACGCKPSEALDCENGFDDDCDGSIDCDDPDCFSSTACSCQALTEFCSDGADEDCDLLVDCADPDCFGIFPCACQPPGTPEVCTGGIDEDCDKLVDCADPSCIVSPACQNCTAEICDDGKDNNCDNKIDCADPACFFSPNCAPKPEVCNNGLDDDNDTLVDCQDPDCANNPICILQQANCLSPKLIPGTGQYTGDTTGNVSETKGVCGGDAGEAVFYFVLNQPSRVHLDSIGTSFDSTLYVRTGKCNSGKEIGCDDDSAGVTWSAKLDFTLLYPGTYYVFLDGYTVDPELGANEGPFVLNVEIEPNPKEKCDDGLDNDGDVYVDCADPDCASIGICATCLNGGPGKPEFGVAACTNGIDDDCDGASDCADEDCSASDYYVTECCDGQDENGNMIPDDFNCRCASNDDCPSGQVCYTHTAYACGIPCTQYFGDICPFVAAGSYCNPATNQCEF
;
A
#
# COMPACT_ATOMS: atom_id res chain seq x y z
N MET A 1 -7.78 37.37 -13.48
CA MET A 1 -7.64 37.42 -12.01
C MET A 1 -8.40 36.21 -11.54
N CYS A 2 -7.70 35.20 -11.06
CA CYS A 2 -8.32 33.95 -10.62
C CYS A 2 -8.99 34.16 -9.25
N VAL A 3 -9.95 33.31 -8.93
CA VAL A 3 -10.62 33.24 -7.63
C VAL A 3 -10.39 31.87 -7.00
N VAL A 4 -10.25 30.84 -7.85
CA VAL A 4 -9.95 29.46 -7.46
C VAL A 4 -8.85 28.89 -8.37
N ALA A 5 -8.20 27.81 -7.94
CA ALA A 5 -7.19 27.09 -8.73
C ALA A 5 -7.71 26.70 -10.13
N GLN A 6 -9.00 26.39 -10.26
CA GLN A 6 -9.65 26.03 -11.53
C GLN A 6 -9.66 27.14 -12.59
N ASP A 7 -9.50 28.40 -12.19
CA ASP A 7 -9.37 29.50 -13.16
C ASP A 7 -7.98 29.52 -13.84
N CYS A 8 -7.07 28.64 -13.41
CA CYS A 8 -5.66 28.62 -13.77
C CYS A 8 -5.22 27.37 -14.53
N VAL A 9 -6.17 26.51 -14.92
CA VAL A 9 -5.89 25.27 -15.66
C VAL A 9 -5.16 25.57 -16.97
N ASP A 10 -3.96 25.02 -17.11
CA ASP A 10 -3.11 25.13 -18.31
C ASP A 10 -3.13 23.86 -19.18
N ALA A 11 -3.92 22.85 -18.77
CA ALA A 11 -4.01 21.52 -19.36
C ALA A 11 -2.76 20.63 -19.23
N ASP A 12 -1.69 21.09 -18.59
CA ASP A 12 -0.44 20.32 -18.38
C ASP A 12 -0.55 19.41 -17.13
N PRO A 13 -0.63 18.07 -17.26
CA PRO A 13 -0.79 17.17 -16.10
C PRO A 13 0.41 17.20 -15.12
N CYS A 14 1.49 17.85 -15.51
CA CYS A 14 2.72 17.99 -14.74
C CYS A 14 2.85 19.31 -13.99
N THR A 15 1.78 20.11 -13.96
CA THR A 15 1.71 21.32 -13.14
C THR A 15 0.65 21.22 -12.03
N THR A 16 0.99 21.79 -10.88
CA THR A 16 0.00 22.11 -9.83
C THR A 16 -0.54 23.50 -10.09
N ASP A 17 -1.81 23.57 -10.50
CA ASP A 17 -2.51 24.82 -10.74
C ASP A 17 -2.95 25.45 -9.42
N THR A 18 -2.40 26.61 -9.08
CA THR A 18 -2.80 27.34 -7.87
C THR A 18 -3.19 28.77 -8.20
N CYS A 19 -4.22 29.26 -7.50
CA CYS A 19 -4.59 30.67 -7.52
C CYS A 19 -4.10 31.34 -6.23
N ILE A 20 -3.08 32.19 -6.34
CA ILE A 20 -2.52 32.94 -5.21
C ILE A 20 -2.73 34.43 -5.45
N ASP A 21 -3.47 35.09 -4.56
CA ASP A 21 -3.79 36.53 -4.62
C ASP A 21 -4.37 37.00 -5.95
N GLY A 22 -5.12 36.12 -6.63
CA GLY A 22 -5.76 36.39 -7.92
C GLY A 22 -4.84 36.29 -9.13
N VAL A 23 -3.64 35.72 -8.96
CA VAL A 23 -2.69 35.40 -10.03
C VAL A 23 -2.54 33.88 -10.13
N CYS A 24 -2.59 33.36 -11.36
CA CYS A 24 -2.34 31.96 -11.62
C CYS A 24 -0.86 31.64 -11.47
N GLN A 25 -0.58 30.55 -10.77
CA GLN A 25 0.74 29.97 -10.64
C GLN A 25 0.63 28.49 -11.01
N ASN A 26 1.34 28.12 -12.07
CA ASN A 26 1.49 26.76 -12.55
C ASN A 26 2.91 26.34 -12.16
N GLY A 27 3.03 25.69 -10.99
CA GLY A 27 4.30 25.14 -10.51
C GLY A 27 4.42 23.66 -10.88
N PRO A 28 5.60 23.05 -10.81
CA PRO A 28 5.75 21.61 -10.98
C PRO A 28 4.80 20.82 -10.07
N ARG A 29 4.28 19.69 -10.54
CA ARG A 29 3.57 18.70 -9.73
C ARG A 29 4.51 18.15 -8.65
N ASP A 30 4.00 17.98 -7.44
CA ASP A 30 4.70 17.52 -6.24
C ASP A 30 3.59 17.08 -5.26
N ASP A 31 3.24 15.81 -5.36
CA ASP A 31 2.02 15.26 -4.78
C ASP A 31 2.19 15.02 -3.27
N ASP A 32 3.37 14.62 -2.83
CA ASP A 32 3.70 14.37 -1.42
C ASP A 32 4.35 15.56 -0.67
N ALA A 33 4.69 16.63 -1.39
CA ALA A 33 5.21 17.90 -0.88
C ALA A 33 6.62 17.84 -0.29
N ASP A 34 7.48 16.93 -0.76
CA ASP A 34 8.90 16.91 -0.40
C ASP A 34 9.78 17.86 -1.24
N GLY A 35 9.21 18.43 -2.30
CA GLY A 35 9.83 19.42 -3.16
C GLY A 35 10.44 18.84 -4.45
N PHE A 36 10.23 17.56 -4.73
CA PHE A 36 10.71 16.91 -5.96
C PHE A 36 9.52 16.53 -6.86
N PRO A 37 9.55 16.88 -8.16
CA PRO A 37 8.49 16.48 -9.07
C PRO A 37 8.58 15.01 -9.47
N PRO A 38 7.47 14.37 -9.85
CA PRO A 38 7.45 12.97 -10.28
C PRO A 38 8.28 12.75 -11.55
N LEU A 39 8.91 11.57 -11.65
CA LEU A 39 9.66 11.11 -12.81
C LEU A 39 8.86 11.21 -14.13
N ALA A 40 7.57 10.86 -14.08
CA ALA A 40 6.66 10.96 -15.23
C ALA A 40 6.46 12.40 -15.76
N CYS A 41 6.89 13.41 -15.00
CA CYS A 41 6.78 14.82 -15.33
C CYS A 41 8.14 15.50 -15.60
N GLY A 42 9.16 14.71 -15.93
CA GLY A 42 10.53 15.19 -16.09
C GLY A 42 11.17 15.61 -14.76
N GLY A 43 10.54 15.23 -13.64
CA GLY A 43 11.13 15.33 -12.32
C GLY A 43 12.05 14.17 -12.02
N THR A 44 12.47 14.09 -10.76
CA THR A 44 13.48 13.13 -10.31
C THR A 44 12.97 12.23 -9.20
N ASP A 45 11.71 12.40 -8.78
CA ASP A 45 11.08 11.59 -7.76
C ASP A 45 10.53 10.29 -8.34
N CYS A 46 11.06 9.16 -7.85
CA CYS A 46 10.69 7.81 -8.23
C CYS A 46 9.46 7.29 -7.49
N ASN A 47 9.01 7.99 -6.45
CA ASN A 47 7.75 7.74 -5.76
C ASN A 47 7.20 9.03 -5.11
N ASP A 48 6.62 9.89 -5.96
CA ASP A 48 5.95 11.17 -5.62
C ASP A 48 4.71 11.03 -4.71
N LEU A 49 4.51 9.85 -4.12
CA LEU A 49 3.48 9.59 -3.11
C LEU A 49 4.09 9.33 -1.72
N ASN A 50 5.41 9.27 -1.61
CA ASN A 50 6.13 8.97 -0.38
C ASN A 50 7.21 10.03 -0.13
N PRO A 51 6.99 10.99 0.79
CA PRO A 51 7.88 12.15 0.99
C PRO A 51 9.21 11.79 1.67
N LYS A 52 9.54 10.50 1.71
CA LYS A 52 10.83 9.93 2.14
C LYS A 52 11.61 9.33 0.98
N VAL A 53 11.00 9.23 -0.20
CA VAL A 53 11.59 8.63 -1.40
C VAL A 53 11.78 9.76 -2.40
N PHE A 54 13.02 10.23 -2.53
CA PHE A 54 13.35 11.35 -3.42
C PHE A 54 14.86 11.40 -3.64
N PRO A 55 15.33 12.09 -4.69
CA PRO A 55 16.75 12.25 -5.00
C PRO A 55 17.63 12.66 -3.81
N GLY A 56 18.51 11.75 -3.43
CA GLY A 56 19.47 11.98 -2.35
C GLY A 56 18.90 11.84 -0.93
N SER A 57 17.70 11.26 -0.79
CA SER A 57 17.24 10.71 0.49
C SER A 57 18.20 9.60 0.98
N PRO A 58 18.30 9.30 2.29
CA PRO A 58 19.06 8.15 2.75
C PRO A 58 18.37 6.82 2.41
N GLU A 59 19.11 5.91 1.78
CA GLU A 59 18.63 4.56 1.45
C GLU A 59 18.35 3.71 2.69
N ILE A 60 17.21 3.03 2.69
CA ILE A 60 16.77 2.03 3.68
C ILE A 60 17.03 0.65 3.09
N CYS A 61 18.16 0.07 3.45
CA CYS A 61 18.74 -1.10 2.78
C CYS A 61 17.98 -2.44 2.87
N THR A 62 16.73 -2.45 3.32
CA THR A 62 15.92 -3.66 3.54
C THR A 62 14.43 -3.47 3.24
N ASP A 63 14.00 -2.36 2.65
CA ASP A 63 12.58 -2.06 2.42
C ASP A 63 12.12 -2.30 0.97
N ALA A 64 13.04 -2.74 0.09
CA ALA A 64 12.81 -3.01 -1.32
C ALA A 64 12.38 -1.79 -2.16
N ALA A 65 12.50 -0.58 -1.62
CA ALA A 65 12.33 0.67 -2.35
C ALA A 65 13.71 1.27 -2.67
N ASP A 66 13.79 1.94 -3.82
CA ASP A 66 14.90 2.86 -4.12
C ASP A 66 14.53 4.19 -3.46
N ASN A 67 14.98 4.42 -2.23
CA ASN A 67 14.56 5.62 -1.48
C ASN A 67 15.27 6.87 -1.98
N ASP A 68 16.47 6.75 -2.55
CA ASP A 68 17.26 7.88 -3.00
C ASP A 68 17.12 8.18 -4.51
N CYS A 69 16.30 7.39 -5.21
CA CYS A 69 15.98 7.47 -6.63
C CYS A 69 17.20 7.42 -7.55
N ASN A 70 18.23 6.66 -7.19
CA ASN A 70 19.45 6.51 -7.99
C ASN A 70 19.38 5.33 -8.99
N GLY A 71 18.27 4.60 -9.02
CA GLY A 71 17.97 3.48 -9.92
C GLY A 71 18.36 2.10 -9.38
N VAL A 72 18.82 2.00 -8.13
CA VAL A 72 19.13 0.72 -7.47
C VAL A 72 18.63 0.72 -6.04
N ALA A 73 17.92 -0.34 -5.65
CA ALA A 73 17.37 -0.46 -4.30
C ALA A 73 18.21 -1.38 -3.40
N ASP A 74 18.11 -1.17 -2.09
CA ASP A 74 18.65 -2.01 -1.04
C ASP A 74 20.14 -2.34 -1.24
N CYS A 75 20.50 -3.63 -1.24
CA CYS A 75 21.87 -4.10 -1.33
C CYS A 75 22.49 -4.01 -2.73
N SER A 76 21.68 -3.62 -3.72
CA SER A 76 22.20 -3.20 -5.02
C SER A 76 22.64 -1.73 -5.00
N ASP A 77 22.23 -0.96 -3.99
CA ASP A 77 22.57 0.44 -3.82
C ASP A 77 23.97 0.63 -3.22
N PRO A 78 24.87 1.41 -3.88
CA PRO A 78 26.15 1.83 -3.32
C PRO A 78 26.09 2.51 -1.93
N ALA A 79 25.00 3.19 -1.59
CA ALA A 79 24.72 3.78 -0.27
C ALA A 79 24.67 2.71 0.83
N CYS A 80 24.30 1.47 0.47
CA CYS A 80 24.20 0.32 1.38
C CYS A 80 25.48 -0.50 1.52
N LEU A 81 26.62 -0.07 0.93
CA LEU A 81 27.91 -0.78 1.01
C LEU A 81 28.44 -0.99 2.45
N LEU A 82 27.97 -0.20 3.42
CA LEU A 82 28.34 -0.32 4.83
C LEU A 82 27.16 -0.78 5.70
N ALA A 83 26.01 -1.09 5.11
CA ALA A 83 24.86 -1.60 5.82
C ALA A 83 25.15 -3.04 6.29
N PRO A 84 25.03 -3.34 7.60
CA PRO A 84 25.32 -4.67 8.14
C PRO A 84 24.43 -5.78 7.56
N THR A 85 23.25 -5.41 7.07
CA THR A 85 22.22 -6.30 6.53
C THR A 85 22.41 -6.62 5.05
N CYS A 86 23.41 -6.02 4.38
CA CYS A 86 23.59 -6.20 2.94
C CYS A 86 24.64 -7.24 2.57
N GLY A 87 24.19 -8.28 1.87
CA GLY A 87 25.02 -9.39 1.38
C GLY A 87 24.48 -10.79 1.66
N CYS A 88 23.40 -10.91 2.44
CA CYS A 88 22.72 -12.17 2.73
C CYS A 88 21.34 -12.20 2.03
N VAL A 89 20.84 -13.38 1.68
CA VAL A 89 19.48 -13.60 1.17
C VAL A 89 18.88 -14.69 2.05
N PRO A 90 17.78 -14.42 2.79
CA PRO A 90 17.23 -15.40 3.73
C PRO A 90 16.86 -16.70 3.01
N LYS A 91 17.44 -17.82 3.43
CA LYS A 91 17.18 -19.12 2.83
C LYS A 91 15.90 -19.72 3.44
N PRO A 92 15.07 -20.41 2.64
CA PRO A 92 13.94 -21.17 3.17
C PRO A 92 14.47 -22.30 4.09
N GLY A 93 14.37 -22.11 5.41
CA GLY A 93 14.87 -23.09 6.39
C GLY A 93 15.41 -22.50 7.69
N GLY A 94 15.60 -21.18 7.79
CA GLY A 94 16.32 -20.56 8.92
C GLY A 94 17.84 -20.79 8.82
N GLU A 95 18.56 -20.50 9.90
CA GLU A 95 20.02 -20.61 9.93
C GLU A 95 20.53 -22.05 9.67
N SER A 96 21.50 -22.19 8.76
CA SER A 96 22.22 -23.46 8.56
C SER A 96 23.51 -23.49 9.38
N CYS A 97 23.41 -24.04 10.58
CA CYS A 97 24.38 -23.99 11.67
C CYS A 97 25.85 -24.41 11.46
N ALA A 98 26.28 -24.81 10.27
CA ALA A 98 27.68 -25.21 9.99
C ALA A 98 28.20 -24.78 8.60
N ASN A 99 27.51 -23.88 7.91
CA ASN A 99 27.90 -23.50 6.54
C ASN A 99 28.80 -22.27 6.50
N GLY A 100 28.98 -21.54 7.61
CA GLY A 100 29.81 -20.34 7.69
C GLY A 100 29.16 -19.09 7.09
N GLU A 101 27.85 -19.12 6.83
CA GLU A 101 27.06 -18.06 6.22
C GLU A 101 25.88 -17.71 7.11
N ASP A 102 25.49 -16.43 7.15
CA ASP A 102 24.28 -15.94 7.81
C ASP A 102 23.09 -16.18 6.87
N ASP A 103 22.39 -17.29 7.08
CA ASP A 103 21.34 -17.80 6.21
C ASP A 103 19.96 -17.21 6.50
N ASP A 104 19.75 -16.57 7.64
CA ASP A 104 18.50 -15.89 8.00
C ASP A 104 18.63 -14.36 8.20
N CYS A 105 19.82 -13.81 7.94
CA CYS A 105 20.14 -12.40 7.82
C CYS A 105 20.11 -11.60 9.12
N ASP A 106 20.35 -12.23 10.27
CA ASP A 106 20.30 -11.57 11.57
C ASP A 106 21.66 -11.04 12.07
N THR A 107 22.71 -11.18 11.24
CA THR A 107 24.12 -10.81 11.44
C THR A 107 24.95 -11.78 12.30
N ILE A 108 24.34 -12.88 12.73
CA ILE A 108 24.98 -13.94 13.49
C ILE A 108 25.12 -15.16 12.56
N VAL A 109 26.14 -15.99 12.79
CA VAL A 109 26.49 -17.09 11.88
C VAL A 109 26.73 -18.36 12.69
N ASP A 110 26.24 -19.47 12.15
CA ASP A 110 26.42 -20.82 12.65
C ASP A 110 26.12 -20.89 14.16
N CYS A 111 27.08 -21.38 14.94
CA CYS A 111 26.93 -21.69 16.36
C CYS A 111 27.00 -20.49 17.29
N PHE A 112 27.24 -19.31 16.72
CA PHE A 112 27.04 -18.08 17.46
C PHE A 112 25.57 -17.65 17.41
N ASP A 113 24.80 -18.21 16.48
CA ASP A 113 23.38 -18.00 16.32
C ASP A 113 22.58 -18.75 17.39
N ASN A 114 21.57 -18.10 17.94
CA ASN A 114 20.67 -18.73 18.91
C ASN A 114 19.76 -19.77 18.26
N ASP A 115 19.47 -19.62 16.97
CA ASP A 115 18.64 -20.56 16.20
C ASP A 115 19.38 -21.89 15.93
N CYS A 116 20.67 -21.95 16.27
CA CYS A 116 21.56 -23.11 16.12
C CYS A 116 21.89 -23.89 17.38
N LEU A 117 21.35 -23.49 18.53
CA LEU A 117 21.52 -24.20 19.80
C LEU A 117 20.87 -25.60 19.74
N GLY A 118 21.61 -26.64 20.17
CA GLY A 118 21.12 -28.03 20.17
C GLY A 118 21.30 -28.78 18.83
N THR A 119 21.96 -28.18 17.85
CA THR A 119 22.26 -28.86 16.57
C THR A 119 23.62 -29.58 16.60
N PRO A 120 23.78 -30.73 15.90
CA PRO A 120 25.08 -31.43 15.81
C PRO A 120 26.24 -30.60 15.27
N ALA A 121 25.90 -29.54 14.52
CA ALA A 121 26.82 -28.55 13.99
C ALA A 121 27.54 -27.74 15.08
N CYS A 122 26.87 -27.50 16.20
CA CYS A 122 27.30 -26.58 17.25
C CYS A 122 27.83 -27.24 18.52
N GLY A 123 28.08 -28.54 18.39
CA GLY A 123 28.79 -29.35 19.36
C GLY A 123 27.81 -30.19 20.15
N CYS A 124 27.95 -31.49 19.95
CA CYS A 124 27.33 -32.50 20.77
C CYS A 124 28.10 -32.60 22.09
N LYS A 125 27.38 -32.64 23.20
CA LYS A 125 27.96 -33.02 24.49
C LYS A 125 28.46 -34.47 24.40
N PRO A 126 29.40 -34.90 25.26
CA PRO A 126 29.87 -36.28 25.25
C PRO A 126 28.84 -37.29 25.78
N SER A 127 27.73 -36.78 26.34
CA SER A 127 26.68 -37.54 27.00
C SER A 127 25.51 -36.61 27.30
N GLU A 128 24.30 -37.10 27.10
CA GLU A 128 23.04 -36.40 27.36
C GLU A 128 22.61 -36.41 28.85
N ALA A 129 23.36 -37.10 29.72
CA ALA A 129 22.98 -37.40 31.11
C ALA A 129 22.62 -36.22 32.04
N LEU A 130 22.78 -34.96 31.63
CA LEU A 130 22.41 -33.76 32.39
C LEU A 130 21.25 -32.95 31.79
N ASP A 131 20.81 -33.28 30.58
CA ASP A 131 19.86 -32.48 29.79
C ASP A 131 18.73 -33.32 29.18
N CYS A 132 18.39 -34.46 29.81
CA CYS A 132 17.44 -35.49 29.38
C CYS A 132 15.93 -35.10 29.29
N GLU A 133 15.58 -33.82 29.21
CA GLU A 133 14.18 -33.35 29.12
C GLU A 133 14.00 -32.08 28.23
N ASN A 134 15.02 -31.71 27.46
CA ASN A 134 15.02 -30.43 26.73
C ASN A 134 14.54 -30.54 25.28
N GLY A 135 14.23 -31.76 24.81
CA GLY A 135 13.68 -32.00 23.47
C GLY A 135 14.72 -32.00 22.36
N PHE A 136 16.02 -32.01 22.67
CA PHE A 136 17.12 -32.01 21.70
C PHE A 136 18.04 -33.22 21.90
N ASP A 137 18.59 -33.75 20.80
CA ASP A 137 19.63 -34.79 20.81
C ASP A 137 20.98 -34.13 21.15
N ASP A 138 21.25 -33.98 22.45
CA ASP A 138 22.34 -33.17 23.00
C ASP A 138 23.71 -33.82 22.79
N ASP A 139 23.77 -35.15 22.66
CA ASP A 139 25.01 -35.88 22.36
C ASP A 139 25.10 -36.47 20.94
N CYS A 140 24.06 -36.26 20.14
CA CYS A 140 23.94 -36.54 18.71
C CYS A 140 24.06 -38.02 18.35
N ASP A 141 23.66 -38.92 19.24
CA ASP A 141 23.71 -40.36 19.00
C ASP A 141 22.46 -40.90 18.25
N GLY A 142 21.47 -40.02 18.05
CA GLY A 142 20.22 -40.27 17.33
C GLY A 142 19.06 -40.65 18.25
N SER A 143 19.27 -40.62 19.55
CA SER A 143 18.27 -40.79 20.60
C SER A 143 18.06 -39.43 21.28
N ILE A 144 16.86 -39.17 21.81
CA ILE A 144 16.54 -37.88 22.43
C ILE A 144 15.95 -38.14 23.81
N ASP A 145 16.36 -37.36 24.80
CA ASP A 145 15.86 -37.34 26.16
C ASP A 145 15.83 -38.75 26.80
N CYS A 146 14.69 -39.21 27.29
CA CYS A 146 14.57 -40.50 27.98
C CYS A 146 14.62 -41.73 27.07
N ASP A 147 14.55 -41.55 25.76
CA ASP A 147 14.87 -42.61 24.80
C ASP A 147 16.39 -42.79 24.64
N ASP A 148 17.19 -41.85 25.17
CA ASP A 148 18.65 -41.90 25.14
C ASP A 148 19.24 -42.85 26.22
N PRO A 149 20.13 -43.80 25.84
CA PRO A 149 20.79 -44.71 26.77
C PRO A 149 21.62 -44.02 27.87
N ASP A 150 22.16 -42.83 27.62
CA ASP A 150 22.94 -42.05 28.58
C ASP A 150 22.05 -41.43 29.67
N CYS A 151 20.76 -41.27 29.39
CA CYS A 151 19.74 -40.80 30.32
C CYS A 151 19.19 -41.89 31.25
N PHE A 152 19.62 -43.15 31.09
CA PHE A 152 19.16 -44.31 31.89
C PHE A 152 19.36 -44.19 33.42
N SER A 153 20.29 -43.34 33.87
CA SER A 153 20.52 -43.07 35.29
C SER A 153 19.92 -41.76 35.79
N SER A 154 19.31 -41.00 34.89
CA SER A 154 18.58 -39.79 35.24
C SER A 154 17.33 -40.16 36.03
N THR A 155 17.09 -39.42 37.11
CA THR A 155 15.83 -39.52 37.86
C THR A 155 14.63 -39.08 37.02
N ALA A 156 14.85 -38.28 35.96
CA ALA A 156 13.86 -37.96 34.93
C ALA A 156 13.33 -39.23 34.23
N CYS A 157 14.23 -40.15 33.89
CA CYS A 157 13.92 -41.34 33.08
C CYS A 157 13.75 -42.61 33.92
N SER A 158 13.46 -42.45 35.23
CA SER A 158 13.32 -43.54 36.20
C SER A 158 11.87 -43.86 36.59
N CYS A 159 10.85 -43.46 35.82
CA CYS A 159 9.48 -43.91 36.10
C CYS A 159 9.29 -45.39 35.73
N GLN A 160 8.75 -46.14 36.68
CA GLN A 160 8.34 -47.52 36.49
C GLN A 160 6.83 -47.50 36.45
N ALA A 161 6.20 -48.11 35.43
CA ALA A 161 4.74 -48.27 35.27
C ALA A 161 4.03 -48.61 36.60
N LEU A 162 3.72 -47.58 37.35
CA LEU A 162 2.92 -47.55 38.56
C LEU A 162 1.62 -46.84 38.17
N THR A 163 0.61 -46.88 39.02
CA THR A 163 -0.57 -46.04 38.79
C THR A 163 -0.20 -44.59 39.11
N GLU A 164 -0.43 -43.68 38.16
CA GLU A 164 -0.21 -42.24 38.27
C GLU A 164 -0.80 -41.66 39.57
N PHE A 165 -0.03 -40.82 40.25
CA PHE A 165 -0.52 -40.01 41.35
C PHE A 165 -1.03 -38.68 40.77
N CYS A 166 -2.36 -38.59 40.69
CA CYS A 166 -3.06 -37.55 39.95
C CYS A 166 -2.98 -36.10 40.49
N SER A 167 -1.95 -35.73 41.28
CA SER A 167 -1.88 -34.39 41.87
C SER A 167 -0.49 -33.90 42.32
N ASP A 168 0.60 -34.65 42.14
CA ASP A 168 1.96 -34.25 42.51
C ASP A 168 2.82 -33.75 41.35
N GLY A 169 2.27 -33.69 40.13
CA GLY A 169 2.88 -33.00 38.99
C GLY A 169 4.12 -33.69 38.46
N ALA A 170 4.26 -34.98 38.71
CA ALA A 170 5.29 -35.82 38.13
C ALA A 170 4.61 -36.92 37.30
N ASP A 171 5.31 -37.40 36.27
CA ASP A 171 4.88 -38.52 35.44
C ASP A 171 5.37 -39.79 36.14
N GLU A 172 4.53 -40.43 36.94
CA GLU A 172 4.96 -41.59 37.72
C GLU A 172 4.94 -42.88 36.92
N ASP A 173 4.21 -42.93 35.81
CA ASP A 173 4.05 -44.11 34.98
C ASP A 173 4.77 -44.05 33.62
N CYS A 174 5.34 -42.89 33.29
CA CYS A 174 6.26 -42.60 32.19
C CYS A 174 5.60 -42.62 30.80
N ASP A 175 4.30 -42.29 30.68
CA ASP A 175 3.60 -42.21 29.40
C ASP A 175 3.55 -40.80 28.78
N LEU A 176 4.30 -39.86 29.38
CA LEU A 176 4.44 -38.43 29.05
C LEU A 176 3.21 -37.59 29.39
N LEU A 177 2.26 -38.14 30.13
CA LEU A 177 1.08 -37.44 30.60
C LEU A 177 1.13 -37.40 32.13
N VAL A 178 1.12 -36.18 32.68
CA VAL A 178 1.19 -35.95 34.13
C VAL A 178 -0.17 -35.58 34.69
N ASP A 179 -0.45 -36.01 35.92
CA ASP A 179 -1.67 -35.68 36.66
C ASP A 179 -2.94 -35.90 35.82
N CYS A 180 -3.68 -34.83 35.52
CA CYS A 180 -4.98 -34.89 34.84
C CYS A 180 -4.89 -34.93 33.31
N ALA A 181 -3.69 -34.81 32.77
CA ALA A 181 -3.43 -35.12 31.37
C ALA A 181 -3.37 -36.64 31.16
N ASP A 182 -3.09 -37.41 32.22
CA ASP A 182 -2.98 -38.86 32.17
C ASP A 182 -4.36 -39.55 32.12
N PRO A 183 -4.64 -40.42 31.13
CA PRO A 183 -5.85 -41.21 31.03
C PRO A 183 -6.12 -42.12 32.24
N ASP A 184 -5.09 -42.58 32.94
CA ASP A 184 -5.19 -43.43 34.13
C ASP A 184 -5.69 -42.65 35.36
N CYS A 185 -5.66 -41.32 35.31
CA CYS A 185 -6.26 -40.42 36.28
C CYS A 185 -7.75 -40.11 36.01
N PHE A 186 -8.33 -40.65 34.95
CA PHE A 186 -9.72 -40.39 34.58
C PHE A 186 -10.72 -40.89 35.65
N GLY A 187 -11.40 -39.93 36.30
CA GLY A 187 -12.40 -40.20 37.33
C GLY A 187 -11.85 -40.31 38.76
N ILE A 188 -10.56 -40.02 38.97
CA ILE A 188 -9.92 -39.95 40.30
C ILE A 188 -9.71 -38.48 40.65
N PHE A 189 -10.24 -38.01 41.79
CA PHE A 189 -10.07 -36.62 42.23
C PHE A 189 -8.58 -36.31 42.52
N PRO A 190 -8.01 -35.20 42.00
CA PRO A 190 -8.66 -34.02 41.41
C PRO A 190 -9.01 -34.11 39.91
N CYS A 191 -8.49 -35.09 39.17
CA CYS A 191 -8.69 -35.27 37.72
C CYS A 191 -10.07 -35.80 37.31
N ALA A 192 -10.90 -36.17 38.28
CA ALA A 192 -12.34 -36.32 38.11
C ALA A 192 -13.02 -35.00 37.69
N CYS A 193 -12.35 -33.86 37.90
CA CYS A 193 -12.80 -32.55 37.50
C CYS A 193 -12.08 -32.10 36.23
N GLN A 194 -12.57 -32.55 35.06
CA GLN A 194 -12.06 -32.16 33.75
C GLN A 194 -13.11 -31.26 33.05
N PRO A 195 -12.74 -30.05 32.56
CA PRO A 195 -13.71 -29.14 31.95
C PRO A 195 -14.47 -29.79 30.77
N PRO A 196 -15.78 -29.54 30.63
CA PRO A 196 -16.59 -28.70 31.50
C PRO A 196 -17.10 -29.52 32.69
N GLY A 197 -16.71 -29.14 33.91
CA GLY A 197 -17.29 -29.70 35.12
C GLY A 197 -18.81 -29.52 35.17
N THR A 198 -19.44 -30.03 36.22
CA THR A 198 -20.86 -29.76 36.45
C THR A 198 -21.02 -28.49 37.29
N PRO A 199 -22.03 -27.64 37.04
CA PRO A 199 -22.19 -26.39 37.79
C PRO A 199 -22.06 -26.58 39.31
N GLU A 200 -21.26 -25.72 39.95
CA GLU A 200 -20.86 -25.86 41.35
C GLU A 200 -22.07 -26.10 42.25
N VAL A 201 -22.01 -27.16 43.05
CA VAL A 201 -22.97 -27.40 44.10
C VAL A 201 -22.45 -26.70 45.34
N CYS A 202 -23.00 -25.52 45.62
CA CYS A 202 -22.59 -24.58 46.68
C CYS A 202 -22.66 -25.08 48.15
N THR A 203 -22.68 -26.40 48.35
CA THR A 203 -22.61 -27.11 49.61
C THR A 203 -21.94 -28.47 49.40
N GLY A 204 -20.87 -28.79 50.12
CA GLY A 204 -20.23 -30.10 50.02
C GLY A 204 -18.71 -30.07 50.15
N GLY A 205 -18.09 -28.91 49.93
CA GLY A 205 -16.65 -28.70 50.05
C GLY A 205 -15.83 -29.39 48.95
N ILE A 206 -16.47 -29.63 47.81
CA ILE A 206 -15.91 -30.27 46.62
C ILE A 206 -16.09 -29.28 45.49
N ASP A 207 -15.07 -29.15 44.64
CA ASP A 207 -15.09 -28.30 43.44
C ASP A 207 -15.66 -29.16 42.30
N GLU A 208 -16.91 -28.92 41.94
CA GLU A 208 -17.65 -29.71 40.96
C GLU A 208 -17.61 -29.11 39.55
N ASP A 209 -17.37 -27.80 39.42
CA ASP A 209 -17.23 -27.11 38.13
C ASP A 209 -15.78 -26.90 37.67
N CYS A 210 -14.83 -27.29 38.52
CA CYS A 210 -13.40 -27.46 38.26
C CYS A 210 -12.62 -26.15 38.17
N ASP A 211 -13.09 -25.10 38.85
CA ASP A 211 -12.50 -23.77 38.83
C ASP A 211 -11.52 -23.50 40.00
N LYS A 212 -11.32 -24.50 40.87
CA LYS A 212 -10.46 -24.56 42.07
C LYS A 212 -11.02 -23.84 43.28
N LEU A 213 -12.27 -23.41 43.24
CA LEU A 213 -12.98 -22.83 44.36
C LEU A 213 -14.09 -23.81 44.79
N VAL A 214 -14.44 -23.78 46.08
CA VAL A 214 -15.42 -24.72 46.64
C VAL A 214 -16.49 -23.98 47.42
N ASP A 215 -17.74 -24.42 47.30
CA ASP A 215 -18.88 -23.86 48.03
C ASP A 215 -18.96 -22.32 47.93
N CYS A 216 -19.09 -21.61 49.05
CA CYS A 216 -19.18 -20.14 49.09
C CYS A 216 -17.85 -19.42 48.84
N ALA A 217 -16.76 -20.16 48.64
CA ALA A 217 -15.53 -19.58 48.11
C ALA A 217 -15.56 -19.51 46.57
N ASP A 218 -16.50 -20.23 45.94
CA ASP A 218 -16.74 -20.26 44.50
C ASP A 218 -17.62 -19.07 44.04
N PRO A 219 -17.20 -18.27 43.05
CA PRO A 219 -17.96 -17.14 42.50
C PRO A 219 -19.27 -17.55 41.82
N SER A 220 -19.35 -18.75 41.27
CA SER A 220 -20.58 -19.34 40.72
C SER A 220 -21.65 -19.53 41.80
N CYS A 221 -21.24 -19.55 43.07
CA CYS A 221 -22.09 -19.68 44.24
C CYS A 221 -22.51 -18.38 44.91
N ILE A 222 -22.16 -17.20 44.35
CA ILE A 222 -22.48 -15.90 44.96
C ILE A 222 -24.00 -15.69 45.14
N VAL A 223 -24.80 -16.16 44.18
CA VAL A 223 -26.27 -16.01 44.19
C VAL A 223 -26.97 -17.15 44.93
N SER A 224 -26.21 -18.11 45.45
CA SER A 224 -26.75 -19.24 46.19
C SER A 224 -27.30 -18.76 47.53
N PRO A 225 -28.57 -19.07 47.87
CA PRO A 225 -29.16 -18.73 49.18
C PRO A 225 -28.40 -19.35 50.36
N ALA A 226 -27.53 -20.34 50.10
CA ALA A 226 -26.65 -20.94 51.09
C ALA A 226 -25.49 -20.01 51.49
N CYS A 227 -25.14 -19.03 50.65
CA CYS A 227 -23.90 -18.28 50.77
C CYS A 227 -24.02 -16.79 51.12
N GLN A 228 -25.18 -16.08 51.01
CA GLN A 228 -25.26 -14.71 51.55
C GLN A 228 -26.63 -14.02 51.81
N ASN A 229 -26.60 -13.02 52.70
CA ASN A 229 -27.68 -12.09 53.08
C ASN A 229 -27.49 -10.75 52.34
N CYS A 230 -28.46 -10.33 51.53
CA CYS A 230 -28.30 -9.25 50.53
C CYS A 230 -29.13 -7.98 50.84
N THR A 231 -28.65 -6.81 50.38
CA THR A 231 -29.27 -5.48 50.53
C THR A 231 -29.40 -4.74 49.17
N ALA A 232 -29.50 -3.41 49.10
CA ALA A 232 -29.63 -2.68 47.83
C ALA A 232 -28.29 -2.08 47.40
N GLU A 233 -28.06 -1.95 46.09
CA GLU A 233 -26.75 -1.61 45.52
C GLU A 233 -26.21 -0.23 45.89
N ILE A 234 -24.91 -0.17 46.20
CA ILE A 234 -24.14 1.05 46.40
C ILE A 234 -23.11 1.13 45.27
N CYS A 235 -23.32 2.08 44.35
CA CYS A 235 -22.70 2.09 43.03
C CYS A 235 -21.22 2.55 42.97
N ASP A 236 -20.50 2.64 44.08
CA ASP A 236 -19.13 3.16 44.14
C ASP A 236 -18.26 2.51 45.25
N ASP A 237 -18.68 1.34 45.75
CA ASP A 237 -18.09 0.72 46.94
C ASP A 237 -17.30 -0.57 46.64
N GLY A 238 -17.27 -0.99 45.37
CA GLY A 238 -16.50 -2.13 44.88
C GLY A 238 -17.08 -3.47 45.28
N LYS A 239 -18.36 -3.53 45.68
CA LYS A 239 -19.03 -4.75 46.10
C LYS A 239 -20.38 -4.89 45.40
N ASP A 240 -20.87 -6.12 45.34
CA ASP A 240 -22.22 -6.47 44.91
C ASP A 240 -23.09 -6.56 46.17
N ASN A 241 -23.73 -5.45 46.53
CA ASN A 241 -24.50 -5.36 47.76
C ASN A 241 -25.87 -6.03 47.66
N ASN A 242 -26.38 -6.23 46.44
CA ASN A 242 -27.69 -6.83 46.18
C ASN A 242 -27.66 -8.30 45.74
N CYS A 243 -26.45 -8.83 45.57
CA CYS A 243 -26.14 -10.22 45.23
C CYS A 243 -26.73 -10.66 43.90
N ASP A 244 -26.75 -9.79 42.89
CA ASP A 244 -27.14 -10.15 41.52
C ASP A 244 -25.92 -10.37 40.59
N ASN A 245 -24.75 -10.48 41.21
CA ASN A 245 -23.44 -10.75 40.63
C ASN A 245 -22.90 -9.59 39.78
N LYS A 246 -23.34 -8.37 40.07
CA LYS A 246 -22.89 -7.17 39.38
C LYS A 246 -22.46 -6.12 40.40
N ILE A 247 -21.26 -5.58 40.18
CA ILE A 247 -20.58 -4.69 41.12
C ILE A 247 -20.57 -3.28 40.52
N ASP A 248 -20.92 -2.29 41.34
CA ASP A 248 -20.91 -0.87 40.98
C ASP A 248 -21.55 -0.59 39.60
N CYS A 249 -20.76 -0.08 38.65
CA CYS A 249 -21.20 0.36 37.34
C CYS A 249 -21.56 -0.77 36.37
N ALA A 250 -21.17 -2.00 36.70
CA ALA A 250 -21.63 -3.19 36.00
C ALA A 250 -23.07 -3.58 36.40
N ASP A 251 -23.61 -3.02 37.49
CA ASP A 251 -24.97 -3.27 37.95
C ASP A 251 -25.99 -2.34 37.24
N PRO A 252 -27.02 -2.87 36.54
CA PRO A 252 -28.10 -2.10 35.94
C PRO A 252 -28.88 -1.21 36.91
N ALA A 253 -28.88 -1.53 38.22
CA ALA A 253 -29.44 -0.68 39.26
C ALA A 253 -28.67 0.65 39.42
N CYS A 254 -27.43 0.70 38.92
CA CYS A 254 -26.51 1.84 38.97
C CYS A 254 -26.44 2.66 37.67
N PHE A 255 -27.29 2.36 36.68
CA PHE A 255 -27.30 2.97 35.35
C PHE A 255 -27.40 4.52 35.32
N PHE A 256 -28.00 5.14 36.35
CA PHE A 256 -28.08 6.61 36.46
C PHE A 256 -27.08 7.20 37.46
N SER A 257 -26.14 6.40 37.96
CA SER A 257 -25.13 6.87 38.91
C SER A 257 -24.07 7.70 38.18
N PRO A 258 -23.76 8.93 38.63
CA PRO A 258 -22.86 9.86 37.93
C PRO A 258 -21.44 9.33 37.67
N ASN A 259 -21.02 8.29 38.40
CA ASN A 259 -19.71 7.65 38.32
C ASN A 259 -19.70 6.39 37.42
N CYS A 260 -20.84 6.01 36.85
CA CYS A 260 -21.05 4.79 36.06
C CYS A 260 -21.53 5.04 34.63
N ALA A 261 -21.44 6.28 34.16
CA ALA A 261 -21.70 6.58 32.76
C ALA A 261 -20.53 6.04 31.90
N PRO A 262 -20.80 5.32 30.79
CA PRO A 262 -19.76 4.89 29.86
C PRO A 262 -18.95 6.10 29.38
N LYS A 263 -17.64 5.88 29.21
CA LYS A 263 -16.78 6.89 28.59
C LYS A 263 -17.13 6.92 27.10
N PRO A 264 -17.35 8.10 26.51
CA PRO A 264 -17.64 8.17 25.08
C PRO A 264 -16.49 7.62 24.24
N GLU A 265 -16.81 6.79 23.26
CA GLU A 265 -15.87 6.30 22.24
C GLU A 265 -15.23 7.46 21.44
N VAL A 266 -13.93 7.38 21.14
CA VAL A 266 -13.23 8.34 20.28
C VAL A 266 -13.07 7.74 18.89
N CYS A 267 -14.10 7.96 18.08
CA CYS A 267 -14.36 7.33 16.77
C CYS A 267 -13.34 7.56 15.62
N ASN A 268 -12.06 7.83 15.89
CA ASN A 268 -11.04 8.08 14.87
C ASN A 268 -9.60 7.73 15.29
N ASN A 269 -9.41 6.86 16.28
CA ASN A 269 -8.08 6.59 16.84
C ASN A 269 -7.61 5.14 16.65
N GLY A 270 -8.42 4.29 16.02
CA GLY A 270 -8.08 2.89 15.77
C GLY A 270 -8.09 2.01 17.02
N LEU A 271 -8.69 2.50 18.11
CA LEU A 271 -8.81 1.83 19.39
C LEU A 271 -10.29 1.63 19.75
N ASP A 272 -10.51 0.75 20.71
CA ASP A 272 -11.79 0.49 21.35
C ASP A 272 -11.76 1.20 22.71
N ASP A 273 -12.14 2.49 22.75
CA ASP A 273 -11.98 3.35 23.91
C ASP A 273 -13.04 3.09 25.01
N ASP A 274 -14.20 2.56 24.63
CA ASP A 274 -15.26 2.13 25.54
C ASP A 274 -15.29 0.61 25.83
N ASN A 275 -14.40 -0.15 25.17
CA ASN A 275 -14.10 -1.57 25.34
C ASN A 275 -15.27 -2.52 25.00
N ASP A 276 -16.09 -2.16 24.01
CA ASP A 276 -17.24 -2.96 23.55
C ASP A 276 -16.92 -3.96 22.43
N THR A 277 -15.63 -4.05 22.05
CA THR A 277 -15.02 -4.88 20.98
C THR A 277 -15.18 -4.37 19.56
N LEU A 278 -15.83 -3.23 19.37
CA LEU A 278 -15.96 -2.58 18.07
C LEU A 278 -15.05 -1.34 18.07
N VAL A 279 -14.49 -1.03 16.90
CA VAL A 279 -13.47 0.03 16.75
C VAL A 279 -13.98 1.08 15.78
N ASP A 280 -13.83 2.34 16.16
CA ASP A 280 -14.17 3.52 15.36
C ASP A 280 -15.55 3.41 14.67
N CYS A 281 -15.61 3.51 13.34
CA CYS A 281 -16.88 3.54 12.60
C CYS A 281 -17.55 2.17 12.43
N GLN A 282 -16.92 1.10 12.92
CA GLN A 282 -17.59 -0.18 13.09
C GLN A 282 -18.35 -0.26 14.41
N ASP A 283 -18.14 0.72 15.30
CA ASP A 283 -18.81 0.88 16.58
C ASP A 283 -20.19 1.58 16.42
N PRO A 284 -21.29 0.97 16.90
CA PRO A 284 -22.63 1.57 16.91
C PRO A 284 -22.74 2.88 17.69
N ASP A 285 -21.91 3.12 18.69
CA ASP A 285 -21.87 4.36 19.48
C ASP A 285 -21.24 5.50 18.67
N CYS A 286 -20.48 5.17 17.62
CA CYS A 286 -19.99 6.08 16.60
C CYS A 286 -20.98 6.32 15.44
N ALA A 287 -22.14 5.68 15.42
CA ALA A 287 -23.11 5.80 14.32
C ALA A 287 -23.63 7.23 14.08
N ASN A 288 -23.52 8.11 15.09
CA ASN A 288 -23.86 9.53 14.96
C ASN A 288 -22.65 10.46 15.11
N ASN A 289 -21.43 9.91 15.15
CA ASN A 289 -20.21 10.71 15.18
C ASN A 289 -19.96 11.30 13.79
N PRO A 290 -19.73 12.62 13.66
CA PRO A 290 -19.48 13.26 12.37
C PRO A 290 -18.40 12.55 11.55
N ILE A 291 -17.36 11.98 12.16
CA ILE A 291 -16.28 11.30 11.43
C ILE A 291 -16.78 10.01 10.74
N CYS A 292 -17.76 9.33 11.33
CA CYS A 292 -18.33 8.08 10.81
C CYS A 292 -19.59 8.30 9.97
N ILE A 293 -20.32 9.40 10.21
CA ILE A 293 -21.36 9.87 9.29
C ILE A 293 -20.72 10.45 8.00
N LEU A 294 -19.54 11.07 8.10
CA LEU A 294 -18.86 11.76 7.01
C LEU A 294 -17.80 10.91 6.31
N GLN A 295 -17.70 9.58 6.52
CA GLN A 295 -16.82 8.77 5.66
C GLN A 295 -17.26 8.99 4.21
N GLN A 296 -16.31 9.33 3.34
CA GLN A 296 -16.54 9.68 1.95
C GLN A 296 -17.24 11.02 1.73
N ALA A 297 -17.44 11.89 2.72
CA ALA A 297 -18.21 13.13 2.51
C ALA A 297 -17.36 14.35 2.09
N ASN A 298 -16.05 14.30 2.29
CA ASN A 298 -15.12 15.36 1.88
C ASN A 298 -13.68 14.83 1.82
N CYS A 299 -12.75 15.73 1.54
CA CYS A 299 -11.32 15.44 1.45
C CYS A 299 -10.60 15.10 2.77
N LEU A 300 -11.24 15.23 3.93
CA LEU A 300 -10.69 14.76 5.20
C LEU A 300 -10.98 13.28 5.46
N SER A 301 -11.93 12.71 4.73
CA SER A 301 -12.39 11.34 4.88
C SER A 301 -12.61 10.61 3.53
N PRO A 302 -11.75 10.81 2.50
CA PRO A 302 -11.98 10.20 1.20
C PRO A 302 -11.88 8.68 1.30
N LYS A 303 -12.77 7.97 0.61
CA LYS A 303 -12.81 6.50 0.66
C LYS A 303 -11.92 5.87 -0.41
N LEU A 304 -11.07 4.92 -0.02
CA LEU A 304 -10.22 4.18 -0.96
C LEU A 304 -11.05 3.31 -1.92
N ILE A 305 -10.73 3.40 -3.21
CA ILE A 305 -11.13 2.50 -4.28
C ILE A 305 -9.93 1.55 -4.52
N PRO A 306 -9.96 0.31 -3.99
CA PRO A 306 -8.84 -0.63 -4.13
C PRO A 306 -8.70 -1.25 -5.54
N GLY A 307 -9.63 -1.00 -6.46
CA GLY A 307 -9.59 -1.54 -7.82
C GLY A 307 -10.93 -1.45 -8.54
N THR A 308 -11.08 -2.19 -9.65
CA THR A 308 -12.32 -2.29 -10.42
C THR A 308 -13.48 -2.82 -9.57
N GLY A 309 -14.63 -2.15 -9.63
CA GLY A 309 -15.80 -2.53 -8.85
C GLY A 309 -16.94 -1.52 -8.89
N GLN A 310 -18.00 -1.84 -8.16
CA GLN A 310 -19.13 -0.95 -7.93
C GLN A 310 -19.13 -0.48 -6.49
N TYR A 311 -19.17 0.83 -6.30
CA TYR A 311 -19.16 1.51 -5.01
C TYR A 311 -20.49 2.21 -4.81
N THR A 312 -21.12 2.00 -3.67
CA THR A 312 -22.46 2.54 -3.37
C THR A 312 -22.46 3.24 -2.02
N GLY A 313 -23.37 4.19 -1.85
CA GLY A 313 -23.58 4.91 -0.60
C GLY A 313 -24.70 5.92 -0.75
N ASP A 314 -24.72 6.95 0.09
CA ASP A 314 -25.74 7.99 0.09
C ASP A 314 -25.08 9.35 0.34
N THR A 315 -25.43 10.37 -0.45
CA THR A 315 -24.94 11.75 -0.28
C THR A 315 -25.86 12.64 0.54
N THR A 316 -27.02 12.13 1.01
CA THR A 316 -28.02 12.91 1.74
C THR A 316 -27.43 13.52 3.00
N GLY A 317 -27.37 14.85 3.05
CA GLY A 317 -26.84 15.60 4.19
C GLY A 317 -25.31 15.68 4.25
N ASN A 318 -24.60 15.21 3.22
CA ASN A 318 -23.17 15.46 3.08
C ASN A 318 -22.90 16.95 2.86
N VAL A 319 -21.68 17.37 3.17
CA VAL A 319 -21.25 18.75 2.91
C VAL A 319 -21.01 18.96 1.41
N SER A 320 -21.15 20.20 0.96
CA SER A 320 -20.71 20.65 -0.36
C SER A 320 -19.55 21.62 -0.15
N GLU A 321 -18.33 21.08 -0.06
CA GLU A 321 -17.10 21.84 0.19
C GLU A 321 -16.31 22.04 -1.09
N THR A 322 -16.41 21.10 -2.03
CA THR A 322 -15.74 21.13 -3.31
C THR A 322 -16.74 21.13 -4.47
N LYS A 323 -16.28 21.57 -5.63
CA LYS A 323 -17.09 21.74 -6.84
C LYS A 323 -16.22 21.52 -8.05
N GLY A 324 -16.69 20.75 -9.03
CA GLY A 324 -16.04 20.55 -10.32
C GLY A 324 -16.37 21.67 -11.33
N VAL A 325 -15.62 21.76 -12.43
CA VAL A 325 -15.89 22.74 -13.50
C VAL A 325 -17.27 22.51 -14.14
N CYS A 326 -17.72 21.26 -14.21
CA CYS A 326 -19.01 20.84 -14.73
C CYS A 326 -20.18 20.95 -13.73
N GLY A 327 -19.94 21.26 -12.46
CA GLY A 327 -20.99 21.37 -11.44
C GLY A 327 -20.62 20.73 -10.11
N GLY A 328 -21.63 20.44 -9.29
CA GLY A 328 -21.46 19.93 -7.92
C GLY A 328 -21.69 21.04 -6.89
N ASP A 329 -22.96 21.30 -6.57
CA ASP A 329 -23.33 22.26 -5.51
C ASP A 329 -24.09 21.57 -4.36
N ALA A 330 -24.15 20.23 -4.34
CA ALA A 330 -24.90 19.43 -3.38
C ALA A 330 -23.95 18.61 -2.48
N GLY A 331 -24.50 17.77 -1.61
CA GLY A 331 -23.71 16.85 -0.82
C GLY A 331 -22.83 15.96 -1.70
N GLU A 332 -21.51 15.97 -1.44
CA GLU A 332 -20.52 15.24 -2.24
C GLU A 332 -20.13 13.90 -1.61
N ALA A 333 -19.58 13.04 -2.45
CA ALA A 333 -19.06 11.73 -2.16
C ALA A 333 -17.62 11.64 -2.70
N VAL A 334 -16.62 11.75 -1.82
CA VAL A 334 -15.19 11.78 -2.16
C VAL A 334 -14.54 10.42 -1.97
N PHE A 335 -13.91 9.94 -3.04
CA PHE A 335 -13.10 8.73 -3.07
C PHE A 335 -11.67 9.06 -3.48
N TYR A 336 -10.79 8.07 -3.37
CA TYR A 336 -9.49 8.11 -4.03
C TYR A 336 -9.05 6.73 -4.50
N PHE A 337 -8.22 6.69 -5.54
CA PHE A 337 -7.48 5.50 -5.96
C PHE A 337 -6.01 5.86 -6.19
N VAL A 338 -5.16 4.84 -6.14
CA VAL A 338 -3.72 4.96 -6.36
C VAL A 338 -3.34 4.07 -7.55
N LEU A 339 -2.65 4.64 -8.52
CA LEU A 339 -2.08 3.92 -9.66
C LEU A 339 -0.57 3.77 -9.45
N ASN A 340 -0.05 2.55 -9.62
CA ASN A 340 1.38 2.27 -9.50
C ASN A 340 2.06 2.06 -10.87
N GLN A 341 1.28 2.07 -11.94
CA GLN A 341 1.70 1.91 -13.34
C GLN A 341 0.69 2.61 -14.25
N PRO A 342 1.04 2.94 -15.51
CA PRO A 342 0.10 3.47 -16.48
C PRO A 342 -1.17 2.60 -16.55
N SER A 343 -2.33 3.22 -16.45
CA SER A 343 -3.61 2.51 -16.40
C SER A 343 -4.70 3.27 -17.14
N ARG A 344 -5.55 2.54 -17.87
CA ARG A 344 -6.82 3.09 -18.35
C ARG A 344 -7.81 3.13 -17.18
N VAL A 345 -8.52 4.25 -17.04
CA VAL A 345 -9.53 4.41 -15.98
C VAL A 345 -10.85 4.87 -16.56
N HIS A 346 -11.90 4.11 -16.28
CA HIS A 346 -13.28 4.43 -16.61
C HIS A 346 -14.10 4.57 -15.32
N LEU A 347 -14.85 5.67 -15.23
CA LEU A 347 -15.71 6.00 -14.11
C LEU A 347 -17.08 6.38 -14.65
N ASP A 348 -18.15 5.88 -14.04
CA ASP A 348 -19.50 6.35 -14.34
C ASP A 348 -20.40 6.31 -13.09
N SER A 349 -21.44 7.13 -13.08
CA SER A 349 -22.41 7.18 -11.98
C SER A 349 -23.74 6.47 -12.32
N ILE A 350 -23.75 5.58 -13.32
CA ILE A 350 -24.95 4.88 -13.78
C ILE A 350 -25.54 4.06 -12.63
N GLY A 351 -26.78 4.37 -12.29
CA GLY A 351 -27.51 3.75 -11.18
C GLY A 351 -27.72 4.68 -9.98
N THR A 352 -27.10 5.86 -9.99
CA THR A 352 -27.37 6.92 -9.01
C THR A 352 -28.82 7.41 -9.10
N SER A 353 -29.40 7.75 -7.95
CA SER A 353 -30.84 8.09 -7.82
C SER A 353 -31.16 9.57 -8.05
N PHE A 354 -30.13 10.40 -8.24
CA PHE A 354 -30.20 11.84 -8.44
C PHE A 354 -29.34 12.26 -9.64
N ASP A 355 -29.47 13.53 -10.02
CA ASP A 355 -28.68 14.14 -11.09
C ASP A 355 -27.25 14.39 -10.63
N SER A 356 -26.34 13.51 -11.06
CA SER A 356 -24.99 13.42 -10.54
C SER A 356 -23.97 14.08 -11.45
N THR A 357 -22.97 14.73 -10.87
CA THR A 357 -21.72 15.12 -11.54
C THR A 357 -20.57 14.27 -11.04
N LEU A 358 -19.63 13.93 -11.92
CA LEU A 358 -18.37 13.31 -11.57
C LEU A 358 -17.21 14.20 -11.96
N TYR A 359 -16.24 14.36 -11.07
CA TYR A 359 -14.96 14.97 -11.40
C TYR A 359 -13.81 14.29 -10.69
N VAL A 360 -12.63 14.34 -11.30
CA VAL A 360 -11.42 13.72 -10.77
C VAL A 360 -10.33 14.76 -10.64
N ARG A 361 -9.65 14.75 -9.49
CA ARG A 361 -8.44 15.54 -9.24
C ARG A 361 -7.23 14.65 -9.04
N THR A 362 -6.06 15.11 -9.47
CA THR A 362 -4.79 14.43 -9.24
C THR A 362 -3.97 15.11 -8.13
N GLY A 363 -3.16 14.34 -7.40
CA GLY A 363 -2.25 14.80 -6.37
C GLY A 363 -2.92 15.10 -5.04
N LYS A 364 -3.50 16.31 -4.88
CA LYS A 364 -4.12 16.77 -3.63
C LYS A 364 -5.64 16.79 -3.76
N CYS A 365 -6.35 16.33 -2.73
CA CYS A 365 -7.82 16.27 -2.80
C CYS A 365 -8.49 17.65 -3.00
N ASN A 366 -8.24 18.61 -2.10
CA ASN A 366 -8.92 19.91 -2.11
C ASN A 366 -8.38 20.90 -3.15
N SER A 367 -7.11 20.75 -3.54
CA SER A 367 -6.37 21.76 -4.31
C SER A 367 -5.64 21.17 -5.52
N GLY A 368 -5.74 19.86 -5.74
CA GLY A 368 -5.15 19.19 -6.88
C GLY A 368 -5.87 19.56 -8.17
N LYS A 369 -5.17 19.35 -9.27
CA LYS A 369 -5.65 19.68 -10.60
C LYS A 369 -6.83 18.78 -10.98
N GLU A 370 -7.93 19.38 -11.42
CA GLU A 370 -9.05 18.66 -12.01
C GLU A 370 -8.66 18.18 -13.42
N ILE A 371 -8.63 16.86 -13.62
CA ILE A 371 -8.20 16.22 -14.88
C ILE A 371 -9.36 15.76 -15.74
N GLY A 372 -10.58 15.73 -15.18
CA GLY A 372 -11.80 15.39 -15.90
C GLY A 372 -13.03 15.74 -15.08
N CYS A 373 -14.08 16.17 -15.77
CA CYS A 373 -15.39 16.48 -15.20
C CYS A 373 -16.48 16.14 -16.21
N ASP A 374 -17.57 15.54 -15.75
CA ASP A 374 -18.76 15.26 -16.55
C ASP A 374 -20.04 15.33 -15.69
N ASP A 375 -21.18 15.62 -16.32
CA ASP A 375 -22.51 15.67 -15.70
C ASP A 375 -23.49 14.64 -16.31
N ASP A 376 -23.56 14.53 -17.64
CA ASP A 376 -24.67 13.86 -18.32
C ASP A 376 -24.26 12.93 -19.49
N SER A 377 -22.97 12.62 -19.65
CA SER A 377 -22.47 11.89 -20.82
C SER A 377 -22.60 10.36 -20.73
N ALA A 378 -23.10 9.80 -19.62
CA ALA A 378 -23.22 8.34 -19.44
C ALA A 378 -24.38 7.69 -20.23
N GLY A 379 -25.18 8.46 -20.97
CA GLY A 379 -26.19 7.95 -21.91
C GLY A 379 -27.52 7.49 -21.29
N VAL A 380 -27.63 7.49 -19.96
CA VAL A 380 -28.90 7.53 -19.22
C VAL A 380 -29.11 8.96 -18.71
N THR A 381 -30.35 9.45 -18.66
CA THR A 381 -30.62 10.82 -18.19
C THR A 381 -30.10 10.99 -16.76
N TRP A 382 -29.22 11.97 -16.54
CA TRP A 382 -28.72 12.43 -15.24
C TRP A 382 -27.55 11.64 -14.63
N SER A 383 -26.69 11.04 -15.46
CA SER A 383 -25.50 10.34 -14.99
C SER A 383 -24.26 10.77 -15.75
N ALA A 384 -23.18 10.96 -14.98
CA ALA A 384 -21.89 11.39 -15.43
C ALA A 384 -21.01 10.19 -15.79
N LYS A 385 -20.05 10.43 -16.69
CA LYS A 385 -19.07 9.45 -17.14
C LYS A 385 -17.75 10.12 -17.49
N LEU A 386 -16.66 9.54 -17.00
CA LEU A 386 -15.29 9.91 -17.35
C LEU A 386 -14.55 8.70 -17.91
N ASP A 387 -13.92 8.89 -19.07
CA ASP A 387 -13.02 7.92 -19.69
C ASP A 387 -11.64 8.57 -19.78
N PHE A 388 -10.69 8.04 -19.03
CA PHE A 388 -9.27 8.34 -19.17
C PHE A 388 -8.61 7.21 -19.94
N THR A 389 -8.15 7.48 -21.17
CA THR A 389 -7.47 6.49 -22.01
C THR A 389 -6.20 5.99 -21.33
N LEU A 390 -5.45 6.90 -20.70
CA LEU A 390 -4.25 6.60 -19.95
C LEU A 390 -4.12 7.59 -18.79
N LEU A 391 -3.89 7.07 -17.58
CA LEU A 391 -3.45 7.81 -16.41
C LEU A 391 -2.13 7.22 -15.92
N TYR A 392 -1.18 8.09 -15.60
CA TYR A 392 0.13 7.72 -15.07
C TYR A 392 0.07 7.37 -13.57
N PRO A 393 1.12 6.73 -13.02
CA PRO A 393 1.23 6.50 -11.57
C PRO A 393 0.96 7.76 -10.76
N GLY A 394 0.28 7.61 -9.62
CA GLY A 394 -0.10 8.72 -8.76
C GLY A 394 -1.41 8.49 -8.01
N THR A 395 -1.79 9.48 -7.20
CA THR A 395 -3.03 9.46 -6.42
C THR A 395 -4.08 10.34 -7.09
N TYR A 396 -5.29 9.80 -7.21
CA TYR A 396 -6.43 10.47 -7.84
C TYR A 396 -7.62 10.46 -6.91
N TYR A 397 -8.27 11.61 -6.76
CA TYR A 397 -9.46 11.81 -5.96
C TYR A 397 -10.69 11.94 -6.86
N VAL A 398 -11.71 11.12 -6.62
CA VAL A 398 -12.96 11.11 -7.39
C VAL A 398 -14.05 11.74 -6.54
N PHE A 399 -14.76 12.69 -7.12
CA PHE A 399 -15.86 13.40 -6.48
C PHE A 399 -17.14 13.06 -7.23
N LEU A 400 -18.07 12.43 -6.53
CA LEU A 400 -19.44 12.21 -6.99
C LEU A 400 -20.34 13.18 -6.24
N ASP A 401 -20.99 14.09 -6.96
CA ASP A 401 -21.77 15.18 -6.39
C ASP A 401 -23.11 15.31 -7.15
N GLY A 402 -24.04 16.12 -6.67
CA GLY A 402 -25.27 16.49 -7.35
C GLY A 402 -25.14 17.79 -8.16
N TYR A 403 -25.71 17.81 -9.37
CA TYR A 403 -25.56 18.92 -10.31
C TYR A 403 -26.12 20.27 -9.81
N THR A 404 -27.26 20.28 -9.09
CA THR A 404 -27.92 21.51 -8.62
C THR A 404 -28.48 21.41 -7.20
N VAL A 405 -28.49 22.50 -6.45
CA VAL A 405 -29.33 22.64 -5.24
C VAL A 405 -30.72 23.08 -5.67
N ASP A 406 -31.69 22.18 -5.74
CA ASP A 406 -33.06 22.54 -6.11
C ASP A 406 -33.90 22.98 -4.89
N PRO A 407 -34.36 24.25 -4.82
CA PRO A 407 -35.32 24.70 -3.81
C PRO A 407 -36.74 24.14 -4.00
N GLU A 408 -37.04 23.45 -5.11
CA GLU A 408 -38.38 23.02 -5.56
C GLU A 408 -38.58 21.48 -5.70
N LEU A 409 -37.76 20.64 -5.05
CA LEU A 409 -37.99 19.20 -4.77
C LEU A 409 -37.55 18.15 -5.83
N GLY A 410 -36.52 18.39 -6.64
CA GLY A 410 -35.69 17.30 -7.18
C GLY A 410 -34.79 16.68 -6.10
N ALA A 411 -34.49 15.37 -6.18
CA ALA A 411 -33.43 14.79 -5.35
C ALA A 411 -32.09 15.22 -5.97
N ASN A 412 -31.34 16.06 -5.26
CA ASN A 412 -29.98 16.49 -5.60
C ASN A 412 -28.91 15.77 -4.78
N GLU A 413 -29.36 14.97 -3.82
CA GLU A 413 -28.57 14.09 -2.96
C GLU A 413 -29.39 12.82 -2.81
N GLY A 414 -28.73 11.73 -2.44
CA GLY A 414 -29.41 10.46 -2.22
C GLY A 414 -28.50 9.25 -2.41
N PRO A 415 -29.09 8.06 -2.53
CA PRO A 415 -28.35 6.86 -2.88
C PRO A 415 -27.62 7.01 -4.21
N PHE A 416 -26.31 6.76 -4.21
CA PHE A 416 -25.45 6.79 -5.39
C PHE A 416 -24.89 5.41 -5.75
N VAL A 417 -24.49 5.28 -7.01
CA VAL A 417 -23.68 4.18 -7.54
C VAL A 417 -22.54 4.80 -8.33
N LEU A 418 -21.31 4.44 -7.98
CA LEU A 418 -20.08 4.74 -8.72
C LEU A 418 -19.52 3.42 -9.27
N ASN A 419 -19.51 3.29 -10.58
CA ASN A 419 -18.88 2.16 -11.28
C ASN A 419 -17.46 2.57 -11.66
N VAL A 420 -16.49 1.72 -11.33
CA VAL A 420 -15.06 1.95 -11.56
C VAL A 420 -14.48 0.77 -12.32
N GLU A 421 -13.78 1.06 -13.40
CA GLU A 421 -12.96 0.10 -14.13
C GLU A 421 -11.55 0.68 -14.27
N ILE A 422 -10.58 -0.01 -13.68
CA ILE A 422 -9.14 0.28 -13.78
C ILE A 422 -8.51 -0.91 -14.50
N GLU A 423 -7.90 -0.65 -15.64
CA GLU A 423 -7.15 -1.62 -16.44
C GLU A 423 -5.67 -1.21 -16.43
N PRO A 424 -4.83 -1.85 -15.59
CA PRO A 424 -3.40 -1.61 -15.54
C PRO A 424 -2.72 -2.13 -16.81
N ASN A 425 -1.76 -1.39 -17.35
CA ASN A 425 -1.14 -1.67 -18.66
C ASN A 425 -2.21 -2.05 -19.69
N PRO A 426 -3.10 -1.09 -20.05
CA PRO A 426 -4.08 -1.33 -21.09
C PRO A 426 -3.36 -1.69 -22.40
N LYS A 427 -4.07 -2.22 -23.39
CA LYS A 427 -3.43 -2.53 -24.68
C LYS A 427 -3.34 -1.29 -25.55
N GLU A 428 -2.24 -1.19 -26.29
CA GLU A 428 -2.11 -0.18 -27.32
C GLU A 428 -3.23 -0.25 -28.37
N LYS A 429 -3.77 0.93 -28.71
CA LYS A 429 -4.70 1.08 -29.83
C LYS A 429 -3.93 1.53 -31.06
N CYS A 430 -3.54 0.55 -31.86
CA CYS A 430 -2.59 0.68 -32.97
C CYS A 430 -2.93 1.65 -34.14
N ASP A 431 -3.98 2.47 -34.04
CA ASP A 431 -4.46 3.35 -35.11
C ASP A 431 -5.06 4.69 -34.66
N ASP A 432 -4.75 5.14 -33.44
CA ASP A 432 -5.30 6.38 -32.89
C ASP A 432 -4.28 7.50 -32.63
N GLY A 433 -3.01 7.26 -32.96
CA GLY A 433 -1.92 8.24 -32.92
C GLY A 433 -1.55 8.65 -31.51
N LEU A 434 -1.85 7.82 -30.51
CA LEU A 434 -1.62 8.10 -29.09
C LEU A 434 -1.01 6.87 -28.42
N ASP A 435 -0.04 7.07 -27.52
CA ASP A 435 0.41 6.03 -26.59
C ASP A 435 -0.72 5.75 -25.57
N ASN A 436 -1.32 4.57 -25.67
CA ASN A 436 -2.43 4.13 -24.87
C ASN A 436 -2.02 3.24 -23.70
N ASP A 437 -0.82 2.64 -23.72
CA ASP A 437 -0.36 1.70 -22.68
C ASP A 437 0.76 2.24 -21.77
N GLY A 438 1.28 3.42 -22.11
CA GLY A 438 2.26 4.18 -21.36
C GLY A 438 3.68 3.68 -21.51
N ASP A 439 3.98 2.89 -22.55
CA ASP A 439 5.31 2.37 -22.84
C ASP A 439 6.12 3.25 -23.83
N VAL A 440 5.55 4.40 -24.21
CA VAL A 440 6.05 5.47 -25.09
C VAL A 440 6.07 5.18 -26.58
N TYR A 441 5.66 4.00 -27.01
CA TYR A 441 5.51 3.73 -28.43
C TYR A 441 4.07 3.99 -28.86
N VAL A 442 3.91 4.59 -30.05
CA VAL A 442 2.61 4.97 -30.58
C VAL A 442 2.25 4.07 -31.75
N ASP A 443 1.01 3.60 -31.79
CA ASP A 443 0.42 2.92 -32.94
C ASP A 443 1.29 1.78 -33.50
N CYS A 444 1.81 1.93 -34.71
CA CYS A 444 2.56 0.90 -35.41
C CYS A 444 4.07 0.92 -35.08
N ALA A 445 4.54 1.96 -34.38
CA ALA A 445 5.84 1.97 -33.72
C ALA A 445 5.86 1.04 -32.50
N ASP A 446 4.68 0.75 -31.93
CA ASP A 446 4.54 -0.07 -30.74
C ASP A 446 4.83 -1.57 -31.00
N PRO A 447 5.77 -2.17 -30.24
CA PRO A 447 6.06 -3.60 -30.29
C PRO A 447 4.82 -4.51 -30.11
N ASP A 448 3.85 -4.10 -29.31
CA ASP A 448 2.58 -4.81 -29.06
C ASP A 448 1.62 -4.74 -30.26
N CYS A 449 1.80 -3.74 -31.13
CA CYS A 449 1.06 -3.56 -32.37
C CYS A 449 1.65 -4.27 -33.60
N ALA A 450 2.86 -4.85 -33.47
CA ALA A 450 3.60 -5.53 -34.55
C ALA A 450 2.81 -6.62 -35.30
N SER A 451 1.73 -7.16 -34.73
CA SER A 451 0.91 -8.22 -35.31
C SER A 451 -0.46 -7.78 -35.86
N ILE A 452 -0.83 -6.51 -35.70
CA ILE A 452 -2.13 -5.98 -36.16
C ILE A 452 -2.08 -5.70 -37.66
N GLY A 453 -3.17 -6.02 -38.37
CA GLY A 453 -3.20 -6.07 -39.84
C GLY A 453 -2.87 -4.76 -40.58
N ILE A 454 -3.01 -3.61 -39.92
CA ILE A 454 -2.61 -2.30 -40.47
C ILE A 454 -1.08 -2.15 -40.43
N CYS A 455 -0.46 -2.41 -39.27
CA CYS A 455 0.99 -2.38 -39.05
C CYS A 455 1.71 -3.53 -39.77
N ALA A 456 1.06 -4.69 -39.90
CA ALA A 456 1.59 -5.86 -40.59
C ALA A 456 1.69 -5.71 -42.12
N THR A 457 1.31 -4.55 -42.68
CA THR A 457 1.57 -4.22 -44.10
C THR A 457 2.66 -3.15 -44.28
N CYS A 458 3.14 -2.57 -43.16
CA CYS A 458 4.26 -1.64 -43.11
C CYS A 458 5.54 -2.28 -43.66
N LEU A 459 6.44 -1.49 -44.27
CA LEU A 459 7.74 -1.96 -44.75
C LEU A 459 7.74 -3.29 -45.58
N ASN A 460 6.72 -3.52 -46.43
CA ASN A 460 6.47 -4.78 -47.15
C ASN A 460 6.10 -6.00 -46.28
N GLY A 461 5.39 -5.76 -45.18
CA GLY A 461 4.95 -6.77 -44.22
C GLY A 461 5.91 -7.03 -43.08
N GLY A 462 6.77 -6.06 -42.76
CA GLY A 462 7.55 -6.01 -41.52
C GLY A 462 6.80 -5.25 -40.42
N PRO A 463 7.17 -5.42 -39.14
CA PRO A 463 6.67 -4.53 -38.10
C PRO A 463 7.16 -3.11 -38.40
N GLY A 464 6.29 -2.12 -38.15
CA GLY A 464 6.72 -0.73 -38.05
C GLY A 464 7.79 -0.61 -36.96
N LYS A 465 8.59 0.43 -37.07
CA LYS A 465 9.62 0.74 -36.09
C LYS A 465 9.52 2.22 -35.76
N PRO A 466 9.73 2.61 -34.50
CA PRO A 466 9.73 4.00 -34.12
C PRO A 466 10.71 4.81 -34.98
N GLU A 467 10.30 6.00 -35.43
CA GLU A 467 11.17 6.96 -36.14
C GLU A 467 12.13 7.68 -35.19
N PHE A 468 12.95 6.89 -34.47
CA PHE A 468 13.92 7.41 -33.50
C PHE A 468 15.33 7.50 -34.07
N GLY A 469 16.02 8.57 -33.69
CA GLY A 469 17.39 8.83 -34.08
C GLY A 469 17.59 9.20 -35.56
N VAL A 470 18.77 9.77 -35.84
CA VAL A 470 19.12 10.36 -37.15
C VAL A 470 18.96 9.37 -38.30
N ALA A 471 19.13 8.07 -38.05
CA ALA A 471 19.07 7.05 -39.10
C ALA A 471 17.65 6.74 -39.59
N ALA A 472 16.65 6.78 -38.70
CA ALA A 472 15.25 6.65 -39.09
C ALA A 472 14.79 7.96 -39.73
N CYS A 473 15.08 9.08 -39.06
CA CYS A 473 14.64 10.43 -39.43
C CYS A 473 15.23 11.06 -40.71
N THR A 474 16.01 10.31 -41.49
CA THR A 474 16.64 10.83 -42.73
C THR A 474 16.65 9.87 -43.91
N ASN A 475 15.97 8.73 -43.79
CA ASN A 475 16.07 7.64 -44.75
C ASN A 475 14.99 7.69 -45.86
N GLY A 476 14.01 8.58 -45.76
CA GLY A 476 12.94 8.78 -46.75
C GLY A 476 11.88 7.70 -46.72
N ILE A 477 11.77 6.97 -45.61
CA ILE A 477 10.78 5.93 -45.33
C ILE A 477 9.96 6.43 -44.14
N ASP A 478 8.69 6.07 -44.14
CA ASP A 478 7.75 6.14 -43.02
C ASP A 478 7.98 4.85 -42.21
N ASP A 479 8.91 4.88 -41.25
CA ASP A 479 9.39 3.68 -40.53
C ASP A 479 8.34 3.16 -39.54
N ASP A 480 7.55 4.04 -38.92
CA ASP A 480 6.45 3.69 -38.01
C ASP A 480 5.09 3.55 -38.72
N CYS A 481 4.94 4.01 -39.95
CA CYS A 481 3.74 3.89 -40.78
C CYS A 481 2.54 4.73 -40.30
N ASP A 482 2.78 5.86 -39.62
CA ASP A 482 1.74 6.81 -39.21
C ASP A 482 1.28 7.74 -40.38
N GLY A 483 2.06 7.79 -41.47
CA GLY A 483 1.80 8.56 -42.68
C GLY A 483 2.62 9.85 -42.83
N ALA A 484 3.45 10.19 -41.85
CA ALA A 484 4.57 11.12 -41.98
C ALA A 484 5.87 10.33 -42.28
N SER A 485 7.01 11.02 -42.37
CA SER A 485 8.30 10.38 -42.67
C SER A 485 9.41 11.38 -42.42
N ASP A 486 10.52 10.93 -41.83
CA ASP A 486 11.69 11.75 -41.55
C ASP A 486 11.32 13.01 -40.72
N CYS A 487 11.97 14.16 -40.97
CA CYS A 487 11.65 15.45 -40.34
C CYS A 487 10.22 15.99 -40.55
N ALA A 488 9.38 15.31 -41.35
CA ALA A 488 7.95 15.65 -41.41
C ALA A 488 7.15 14.95 -40.30
N ASP A 489 7.77 13.96 -39.65
CA ASP A 489 7.27 13.16 -38.55
C ASP A 489 7.52 13.83 -37.20
N GLU A 490 6.56 13.72 -36.29
CA GLU A 490 6.68 14.23 -34.92
C GLU A 490 7.55 13.32 -34.04
N ASP A 491 7.68 12.03 -34.37
CA ASP A 491 8.53 11.07 -33.65
C ASP A 491 10.03 11.35 -33.82
N CYS A 492 10.41 12.10 -34.86
CA CYS A 492 11.74 12.63 -35.06
C CYS A 492 12.09 13.81 -34.14
N SER A 493 11.17 14.21 -33.26
CA SER A 493 11.36 15.25 -32.27
C SER A 493 11.12 14.74 -30.85
N ALA A 494 12.07 14.98 -29.95
CA ALA A 494 11.94 14.62 -28.53
C ALA A 494 10.97 15.53 -27.75
N SER A 495 10.57 16.68 -28.30
CA SER A 495 9.63 17.60 -27.65
C SER A 495 8.79 18.38 -28.65
N ASP A 496 7.48 18.37 -28.47
CA ASP A 496 6.52 19.16 -29.25
C ASP A 496 6.64 20.68 -28.99
N TYR A 497 7.27 21.06 -27.86
CA TYR A 497 7.33 22.44 -27.37
C TYR A 497 8.64 23.15 -27.72
N TYR A 498 9.74 22.40 -27.84
CA TYR A 498 11.09 22.91 -28.08
C TYR A 498 11.69 22.45 -29.41
N VAL A 499 10.86 22.31 -30.45
CA VAL A 499 11.32 22.01 -31.82
C VAL A 499 12.15 23.18 -32.35
N THR A 500 13.46 23.10 -32.17
CA THR A 500 14.41 24.11 -32.69
C THR A 500 15.22 23.60 -33.87
N GLU A 501 15.32 22.28 -34.02
CA GLU A 501 16.10 21.53 -35.01
C GLU A 501 15.27 20.32 -35.47
N CYS A 502 15.68 19.60 -36.52
CA CYS A 502 15.17 18.25 -36.80
C CYS A 502 16.24 17.24 -36.38
N CYS A 503 15.90 15.99 -36.03
CA CYS A 503 16.89 14.93 -35.85
C CYS A 503 17.50 14.44 -37.18
N ASP A 504 18.35 15.23 -37.83
CA ASP A 504 19.00 14.89 -39.11
C ASP A 504 20.54 15.13 -39.13
N GLY A 505 21.10 15.54 -37.99
CA GLY A 505 22.51 15.86 -37.83
C GLY A 505 22.92 17.19 -38.46
N GLN A 506 21.97 18.05 -38.84
CA GLN A 506 22.21 19.42 -39.26
C GLN A 506 21.97 20.41 -38.11
N ASP A 507 22.41 21.65 -38.35
CA ASP A 507 22.23 22.81 -37.45
C ASP A 507 21.39 23.82 -38.23
N GLU A 508 20.07 23.69 -38.13
CA GLU A 508 19.08 24.52 -38.83
C GLU A 508 19.09 25.95 -38.31
N ASN A 509 19.29 26.11 -37.01
CA ASN A 509 19.15 27.39 -36.32
C ASN A 509 20.45 28.22 -36.34
N GLY A 510 21.57 27.59 -36.72
CA GLY A 510 22.88 28.20 -36.94
C GLY A 510 23.66 28.50 -35.65
N ASN A 511 23.36 27.81 -34.55
CA ASN A 511 24.03 27.99 -33.26
C ASN A 511 25.26 27.09 -33.08
N MET A 512 25.59 26.26 -34.09
CA MET A 512 26.68 25.29 -34.14
C MET A 512 26.50 24.05 -33.28
N ILE A 513 25.27 23.75 -32.86
CA ILE A 513 24.92 22.56 -32.08
C ILE A 513 23.83 21.80 -32.87
N PRO A 514 24.19 20.70 -33.56
CA PRO A 514 23.21 19.89 -34.28
C PRO A 514 22.25 19.16 -33.33
N ASP A 515 20.99 19.07 -33.75
CA ASP A 515 19.90 18.32 -33.14
C ASP A 515 19.64 18.67 -31.65
N ASP A 516 19.74 19.95 -31.25
CA ASP A 516 19.62 20.48 -29.86
C ASP A 516 18.54 19.79 -28.97
N PHE A 517 18.89 18.67 -28.33
CA PHE A 517 17.96 17.80 -27.62
C PHE A 517 16.73 17.36 -28.45
N ASN A 518 16.81 17.46 -29.78
CA ASN A 518 15.66 17.22 -30.64
C ASN A 518 15.56 15.75 -31.07
N CYS A 519 16.63 14.97 -31.02
CA CYS A 519 16.57 13.55 -31.35
C CYS A 519 15.89 12.73 -30.24
N ARG A 520 14.69 12.22 -30.52
CA ARG A 520 14.02 11.21 -29.70
C ARG A 520 14.79 9.88 -29.77
N CYS A 521 14.77 9.14 -28.68
CA CYS A 521 15.46 7.86 -28.53
C CYS A 521 14.73 6.94 -27.55
N ALA A 522 14.83 5.63 -27.77
CA ALA A 522 14.41 4.61 -26.81
C ALA A 522 15.61 3.92 -26.15
N SER A 523 16.79 4.03 -26.75
CA SER A 523 18.01 3.42 -26.27
C SER A 523 19.25 4.19 -26.72
N ASN A 524 20.39 3.91 -26.10
CA ASN A 524 21.67 4.50 -26.50
C ASN A 524 22.07 4.15 -27.96
N ASP A 525 21.48 3.11 -28.55
CA ASP A 525 21.75 2.72 -29.94
C ASP A 525 21.13 3.69 -30.96
N ASP A 526 20.07 4.40 -30.56
CA ASP A 526 19.39 5.40 -31.38
C ASP A 526 20.16 6.74 -31.39
N CYS A 527 21.08 6.91 -30.45
CA CYS A 527 21.79 8.16 -30.24
C CYS A 527 23.13 8.23 -30.99
N PRO A 528 23.41 9.33 -31.70
CA PRO A 528 24.64 9.48 -32.45
C PRO A 528 25.85 9.61 -31.52
N SER A 529 27.03 9.23 -32.02
CA SER A 529 28.32 9.54 -31.38
C SER A 529 28.52 9.02 -29.94
N GLY A 530 27.80 7.98 -29.52
CA GLY A 530 27.93 7.40 -28.18
C GLY A 530 27.28 8.23 -27.07
N GLN A 531 26.30 9.05 -27.46
CA GLN A 531 25.42 9.75 -26.55
C GLN A 531 24.54 8.75 -25.76
N VAL A 532 24.09 9.17 -24.59
CA VAL A 532 23.19 8.42 -23.72
C VAL A 532 21.77 8.86 -24.04
N CYS A 533 20.88 7.90 -24.25
CA CYS A 533 19.47 8.16 -24.32
C CYS A 533 18.92 8.33 -22.90
N TYR A 534 18.36 9.50 -22.62
CA TYR A 534 17.74 9.77 -21.33
C TYR A 534 16.28 9.29 -21.33
N THR A 535 16.11 7.98 -21.23
CA THR A 535 14.81 7.28 -21.25
C THR A 535 13.93 7.58 -20.03
N HIS A 536 14.41 8.35 -19.07
CA HIS A 536 13.73 8.68 -17.82
C HIS A 536 13.39 10.16 -17.66
N THR A 537 13.86 11.05 -18.54
CA THR A 537 13.57 12.50 -18.43
C THR A 537 12.87 13.06 -19.67
N ALA A 538 13.46 12.85 -20.85
CA ALA A 538 13.00 13.49 -22.09
C ALA A 538 13.01 12.56 -23.31
N TYR A 539 13.36 11.28 -23.13
CA TYR A 539 13.55 10.31 -24.22
C TYR A 539 14.42 10.91 -25.33
N ALA A 540 15.45 11.66 -24.95
CA ALA A 540 16.28 12.46 -25.84
C ALA A 540 17.76 12.09 -25.71
N CYS A 541 18.49 12.22 -26.80
CA CYS A 541 19.93 11.96 -26.81
C CYS A 541 20.72 13.08 -26.10
N GLY A 542 21.53 12.68 -25.12
CA GLY A 542 22.36 13.56 -24.32
C GLY A 542 23.46 14.27 -25.10
N ILE A 543 23.47 15.60 -25.10
CA ILE A 543 24.56 16.34 -25.75
C ILE A 543 25.79 16.41 -24.82
N PRO A 544 27.01 16.11 -25.29
CA PRO A 544 28.19 16.19 -24.43
C PRO A 544 28.44 17.61 -23.90
N CYS A 545 28.62 17.75 -22.58
CA CYS A 545 28.58 19.06 -21.91
C CYS A 545 29.58 20.10 -22.43
N THR A 546 30.69 19.66 -23.04
CA THR A 546 31.82 20.53 -23.42
C THR A 546 32.24 20.42 -24.88
N GLN A 547 31.45 19.73 -25.73
CA GLN A 547 31.85 19.43 -27.10
C GLN A 547 31.97 20.66 -28.01
N TYR A 548 31.13 21.68 -27.79
CA TYR A 548 31.09 22.86 -28.64
C TYR A 548 31.82 24.04 -27.98
N PHE A 549 31.35 24.62 -26.86
CA PHE A 549 32.07 25.66 -26.11
C PHE A 549 31.62 25.83 -24.65
N GLY A 550 32.47 25.47 -23.67
CA GLY A 550 32.12 25.63 -22.24
C GLY A 550 31.01 24.68 -21.81
N ASP A 551 30.35 24.95 -20.69
CA ASP A 551 29.15 24.20 -20.29
C ASP A 551 27.96 24.65 -21.14
N ILE A 552 27.53 23.79 -22.05
CA ILE A 552 26.51 24.13 -23.05
C ILE A 552 25.09 23.87 -22.56
N CYS A 553 24.89 23.01 -21.56
CA CYS A 553 23.57 22.48 -21.23
C CYS A 553 22.51 23.58 -21.01
N PRO A 554 22.77 24.61 -20.18
CA PRO A 554 21.79 25.68 -19.97
C PRO A 554 21.42 26.49 -21.22
N PHE A 555 22.18 26.36 -22.31
CA PHE A 555 21.90 26.97 -23.61
C PHE A 555 21.16 26.05 -24.57
N VAL A 556 21.34 24.73 -24.45
CA VAL A 556 20.60 23.74 -25.25
C VAL A 556 19.14 23.75 -24.82
N ALA A 557 18.89 23.75 -23.51
CA ALA A 557 17.54 23.92 -22.99
C ALA A 557 17.50 24.47 -21.56
N ALA A 558 16.46 25.25 -21.27
CA ALA A 558 16.25 25.83 -19.95
C ALA A 558 15.99 24.74 -18.92
N GLY A 559 16.74 24.74 -17.82
CA GLY A 559 16.65 23.73 -16.77
C GLY A 559 17.72 22.63 -16.88
N SER A 560 18.21 22.35 -18.09
CA SER A 560 19.21 21.30 -18.27
C SER A 560 20.58 21.65 -17.66
N TYR A 561 21.26 20.63 -17.16
CA TYR A 561 22.56 20.72 -16.50
C TYR A 561 23.52 19.64 -17.00
N CYS A 562 24.81 19.81 -16.75
CA CYS A 562 25.79 18.78 -17.09
C CYS A 562 25.78 17.67 -16.03
N ASN A 563 25.34 16.46 -16.39
CA ASN A 563 25.46 15.30 -15.53
C ASN A 563 26.95 14.91 -15.39
N PRO A 564 27.53 14.94 -14.18
CA PRO A 564 28.94 14.67 -13.97
C PRO A 564 29.34 13.19 -14.12
N ALA A 565 28.40 12.26 -14.05
CA ALA A 565 28.61 10.83 -14.24
C ALA A 565 28.71 10.46 -15.73
N THR A 566 27.83 11.00 -16.56
CA THR A 566 27.78 10.72 -18.01
C THR A 566 28.59 11.73 -18.84
N ASN A 567 28.88 12.90 -18.28
CA ASN A 567 29.47 14.06 -18.98
C ASN A 567 28.63 14.50 -20.19
N GLN A 568 27.31 14.36 -20.07
CA GLN A 568 26.32 14.79 -21.06
C GLN A 568 25.26 15.67 -20.37
N CYS A 569 24.61 16.52 -21.17
CA CYS A 569 23.52 17.36 -20.73
C CYS A 569 22.31 16.49 -20.44
N GLU A 570 21.63 16.79 -19.33
CA GLU A 570 20.42 16.13 -18.87
C GLU A 570 19.44 17.18 -18.35
N PHE A 571 18.15 16.88 -18.43
CA PHE A 571 17.09 17.70 -17.84
C PHE A 571 16.88 17.38 -16.37
#